data_AF-A0A257XLW1-F1
#
_entry.id   AF-A0A257XLW1-F1
#
_cell.length_a   1.000
_cell.length_b   1.000
_cell.length_c   1.000
_cell.angle_alpha   90.00
_cell.angle_beta   90.00
_cell.angle_gamma   90.00
#
_symmetry.space_group_name_H-M   'P 1'
#
loop_
_entity.id
_entity.type
_entity.pdbx_description
1 polymer ?
#
loop_
_entity_poly.entity_id
_entity_poly.type
_entity_poly.pdbx_seq_one_letter_code
_entity_poly.pdbx_strand_id
1 'polypeptide(L)' 'MIAAVLQSVSEDACRHGMGSGCFHGFEFKAMRLGRRGRPGAMARVKIVVSQDGEVIESRLLDVLNDPL' A
#
# COMPACT_ATOMS: atom_id res chain seq x y z
N MET A 1 -4.86 14.31 4.16
CA MET A 1 -5.31 13.21 5.04
C MET A 1 -5.34 11.86 4.32
N ILE A 2 -6.09 11.69 3.21
CA ILE A 2 -6.08 10.43 2.43
C ILE A 2 -4.68 10.03 1.91
N ALA A 3 -3.88 11.01 1.48
CA ALA A 3 -2.49 10.78 1.06
C ALA A 3 -1.62 10.17 2.17
N ALA A 4 -1.85 10.54 3.43
CA ALA A 4 -1.11 9.98 4.57
C ALA A 4 -1.49 8.52 4.83
N VAL A 5 -2.76 8.16 4.62
CA VAL A 5 -3.22 6.77 4.72
C VAL A 5 -2.59 5.94 3.60
N LEU A 6 -2.65 6.42 2.35
CA LEU A 6 -2.02 5.76 1.20
C LEU A 6 -0.52 5.58 1.40
N GLN A 7 0.17 6.59 1.91
CA GLN A 7 1.59 6.51 2.24
C GLN A 7 1.85 5.46 3.32
N SER A 8 1.13 5.52 4.45
CA SER A 8 1.29 4.58 5.57
C SER A 8 1.08 3.13 5.13
N VAL A 9 -0.02 2.83 4.43
CA VAL A 9 -0.29 1.44 3.99
C VAL A 9 0.71 0.95 2.94
N SER A 10 1.24 1.86 2.12
CA SER A 10 2.29 1.54 1.14
C SER A 10 3.61 1.22 1.82
N GLU A 11 3.99 1.99 2.85
CA GLU A 11 5.19 1.73 3.64
C GLU A 11 5.10 0.39 4.37
N ASP A 12 3.95 0.09 4.97
CA ASP A 12 3.72 -1.20 5.63
C ASP A 12 3.80 -2.36 4.62
N ALA A 13 3.22 -2.20 3.43
CA ALA A 13 3.36 -3.17 2.36
C ALA A 13 4.83 -3.34 1.92
N CYS A 14 5.58 -2.24 1.81
CA CYS A 14 7.00 -2.28 1.48
C CYS A 14 7.86 -2.95 2.56
N ARG A 15 7.53 -2.83 3.85
CA ARG A 15 8.30 -3.45 4.94
C ARG A 15 7.88 -4.90 5.18
N HIS A 16 6.58 -5.12 5.35
CA HIS A 16 6.00 -6.38 5.84
C HIS A 16 5.38 -7.24 4.74
N GLY A 17 5.26 -6.73 3.52
CA GLY A 17 4.61 -7.39 2.39
C GLY A 17 3.13 -7.05 2.24
N MET A 18 2.49 -6.56 3.30
CA MET A 18 1.11 -6.10 3.31
C MET A 18 0.93 -4.91 4.26
N GLY A 19 0.01 -4.01 3.94
CA GLY A 19 -0.41 -2.89 4.77
C GLY A 19 -1.92 -2.71 4.72
N SER A 20 -2.51 -2.20 5.78
CA SER A 20 -3.96 -1.98 5.85
C SER A 20 -4.30 -0.74 6.65
N GLY A 21 -5.31 0.01 6.21
CA GLY A 21 -5.77 1.21 6.88
C GLY A 21 -7.23 1.51 6.55
N CYS A 22 -7.85 2.40 7.31
CA CYS A 22 -9.21 2.86 7.07
C CYS A 22 -9.30 4.38 7.16
N PHE A 23 -10.17 4.98 6.34
CA PHE A 23 -10.42 6.41 6.34
C PHE A 23 -11.83 6.70 5.84
N HIS A 24 -12.67 7.33 6.66
CA HIS A 24 -14.06 7.70 6.31
C HIS A 24 -14.90 6.55 5.73
N GLY A 25 -14.81 5.35 6.31
CA GLY A 25 -15.55 4.17 5.84
C GLY A 25 -14.92 3.44 4.66
N PHE A 26 -13.86 4.00 4.05
CA PHE A 26 -13.05 3.29 3.05
C PHE A 26 -11.97 2.46 3.73
N GLU A 27 -11.85 1.20 3.34
CA GLU A 27 -10.76 0.30 3.67
C GLU A 27 -9.70 0.35 2.57
N PHE A 28 -8.44 0.47 2.96
CA PHE A 28 -7.28 0.46 2.07
C PHE A 28 -6.46 -0.78 2.40
N LYS A 29 -6.19 -1.63 1.41
CA LYS A 29 -5.30 -2.79 1.54
C LYS A 29 -4.20 -2.67 0.51
N ALA A 30 -2.97 -2.60 0.96
CA ALA A 30 -1.78 -2.53 0.13
C ALA A 30 -1.02 -3.86 0.20
N MET A 31 -0.52 -4.32 -0.95
CA MET A 31 0.25 -5.56 -1.05
C MET A 31 1.46 -5.33 -1.93
N ARG A 32 2.66 -5.65 -1.42
CA ARG A 32 3.87 -5.62 -2.22
C ARG A 32 3.88 -6.79 -3.18
N LEU A 33 4.06 -6.49 -4.46
CA LEU A 33 4.22 -7.48 -5.51
C LEU A 33 5.70 -7.86 -5.62
N GLY A 34 5.98 -9.15 -5.54
CA GLY A 34 7.34 -9.69 -5.59
C GLY A 34 8.05 -9.69 -4.24
N ARG A 35 9.35 -10.00 -4.27
CA ARG A 35 10.19 -10.14 -3.07
C ARG A 35 10.62 -8.76 -2.56
N ARG A 36 11.03 -8.70 -1.29
CA ARG A 36 11.64 -7.50 -0.71
C ARG A 36 12.83 -7.08 -1.57
N GLY A 37 12.74 -5.89 -2.16
CA GLY A 37 13.82 -5.29 -2.95
C GLY A 37 14.99 -4.87 -2.05
N ARG A 38 16.13 -4.56 -2.68
CA ARG A 38 17.24 -3.93 -1.97
C ARG A 38 16.82 -2.53 -1.49
N PRO A 39 17.42 -2.01 -0.41
CA PRO A 39 17.28 -0.61 -0.05
C PRO A 39 17.52 0.32 -1.25
N GLY A 40 16.67 1.33 -1.43
CA GLY A 40 16.72 2.28 -2.54
C GLY A 40 16.16 1.76 -3.87
N ALA A 41 15.70 0.51 -3.94
CA ALA A 41 14.99 0.00 -5.12
C ALA A 41 13.51 0.39 -5.10
N MET A 42 12.88 0.49 -6.28
CA MET A 42 11.42 0.64 -6.36
C MET A 42 10.74 -0.69 -6.05
N ALA A 43 9.79 -0.67 -5.11
CA ALA A 43 8.90 -1.77 -4.79
C ALA A 43 7.54 -1.52 -5.45
N ARG A 44 7.03 -2.52 -6.16
CA ARG A 44 5.70 -2.44 -6.75
C ARG A 44 4.65 -2.82 -5.71
N VAL A 45 3.68 -1.96 -5.47
CA VAL A 45 2.60 -2.14 -4.50
C VAL A 45 1.25 -2.06 -5.21
N LYS A 46 0.39 -3.05 -4.97
CA LYS A 46 -1.03 -2.98 -5.34
C LYS A 46 -1.82 -2.45 -4.16
N ILE A 47 -2.58 -1.38 -4.37
CA ILE A 47 -3.55 -0.88 -3.40
C ILE A 47 -4.95 -1.22 -3.90
N VAL A 48 -5.77 -1.77 -3.01
CA VAL A 48 -7.19 -2.01 -3.19
C VAL A 48 -7.94 -1.15 -2.19
N VAL A 49 -8.92 -0.40 -2.68
CA VAL A 49 -9.83 0.40 -1.87
C VAL A 49 -11.20 -0.28 -1.91
N SER A 50 -11.77 -0.54 -0.74
CA SER A 50 -13.11 -1.12 -0.59
C SER A 50 -13.96 -0.32 0.38
N GLN A 51 -15.28 -0.41 0.25
CA GLN A 51 -16.26 0.13 1.19
C GLN A 51 -17.37 -0.90 1.33
N ASP A 52 -17.79 -1.19 2.57
CA ASP A 52 -18.86 -2.17 2.86
C ASP A 52 -18.64 -3.55 2.21
N GLY A 53 -17.37 -3.95 2.07
CA GLY A 53 -16.96 -5.22 1.46
C GLY A 53 -16.86 -5.21 -0.07
N GLU A 54 -17.27 -4.13 -0.74
CA GLU A 54 -17.16 -3.99 -2.19
C GLU A 54 -15.88 -3.26 -2.59
N VAL A 55 -15.18 -3.77 -3.61
CA VAL A 55 -13.97 -3.13 -4.15
C VAL A 55 -14.38 -1.98 -5.06
N ILE A 56 -13.95 -0.77 -4.72
CA ILE A 56 -14.23 0.46 -5.46
C ILE A 56 -13.10 0.75 -6.45
N GLU A 57 -11.84 0.64 -6.00
CA GLU A 57 -10.69 0.96 -6.84
C GLU A 57 -9.52 0.02 -6.57
N SER A 58 -8.71 -0.22 -7.59
CA SER A 58 -7.43 -0.91 -7.47
C SER A 58 -6.38 -0.22 -8.33
N ARG A 59 -5.22 0.09 -7.75
CA ARG A 59 -4.10 0.74 -8.44
C ARG A 59 -2.79 0.03 -8.15
N LEU A 60 -1.89 0.06 -9.14
CA LEU A 60 -0.49 -0.31 -8.96
C LEU A 60 0.33 0.97 -8.79
N LEU A 61 1.22 0.97 -7.81
CA LEU A 61 2.12 2.06 -7.49
C LEU A 61 3.54 1.51 -7.40
N ASP A 62 4.50 2.29 -7.86
CA ASP A 62 5.92 2.03 -7.61
C ASP A 62 6.37 2.95 -6.48
N VAL A 63 6.79 2.36 -5.36
CA VAL A 63 7.11 3.01 -4.10
C VAL A 63 8.59 2.81 -3.79
N LEU A 64 9.32 3.87 -3.47
CA LEU A 64 10.73 3.75 -3.11
C LEU A 64 10.87 2.95 -1.81
N ASN A 65 11.63 1.86 -1.85
CA ASN A 65 11.90 1.01 -0.70
C ASN A 65 13.07 1.60 0.10
N ASP A 66 12.81 2.67 0.83
CA ASP A 66 13.84 3.32 1.65
C ASP A 66 14.26 2.41 2.82
N PRO A 67 15.57 2.26 3.10
CA PRO A 67 16.02 1.74 4.38
C PRO A 67 15.78 2.82 5.43
N LEU A 68 14.69 2.71 6.19
CA LEU A 68 14.64 3.34 7.51
C LEU A 68 15.54 2.57 8.47
#